data_AF-A0A959BZW2-F1
#
_entry.id   AF-A0A959BZW2-F1
#
_cell.length_a   1.000
_cell.length_b   1.000
_cell.length_c   1.000
_cell.angle_alpha   90.00
_cell.angle_beta   90.00
_cell.angle_gamma   90.00
#
_symmetry.space_group_name_H-M   'P 1'
#
loop_
_entity.id
_entity.type
_entity.pdbx_description
1 polymer ?
#
loop_
_entity_poly.entity_id
_entity_poly.type
_entity_poly.pdbx_seq_one_letter_code
_entity_poly.pdbx_strand_id
1 'polypeptide(L)'
;MEALTNISGKQAETQASLEQYFEPFRQKIIGYEQMFETPFGPKRIVYADWTASGRMYEPIERILSEDVAPYVGNTHTETTVTGSTMTTAYHHAKEIIKRHVGASRRDVLISSNSGMTGVVNKFQRILGLKVHEKYTDKVILPVEERPVVFVTHMEHHSNQTSWL
;
A
#
# COMPACT_ATOMS: atom_id res chain seq x y z
N MET A 1 -1.74 47.94 -48.65
CA MET A 1 -0.51 47.66 -47.88
C MET A 1 -0.92 47.74 -46.42
N GLU A 2 -1.22 46.59 -45.82
CA GLU A 2 -0.24 45.78 -45.07
C GLU A 2 0.17 46.51 -43.78
N ALA A 3 0.09 45.94 -42.58
CA ALA A 3 -0.18 44.57 -42.20
C ALA A 3 -0.79 44.55 -40.80
N LEU A 4 -1.65 43.55 -40.61
CA LEU A 4 -2.06 42.99 -39.34
C LEU A 4 -0.84 42.65 -38.49
N THR A 5 -0.88 42.93 -37.20
CA THR A 5 -0.19 42.04 -36.25
C THR A 5 -1.08 41.84 -35.04
N ASN A 6 -1.89 40.79 -35.19
CA ASN A 6 -2.72 40.17 -34.20
C ASN A 6 -1.80 39.73 -33.04
N ILE A 7 -1.86 40.42 -31.91
CA ILE A 7 -1.22 39.97 -30.68
C ILE A 7 -2.10 38.83 -30.19
N SER A 8 -1.73 37.61 -30.58
CA SER A 8 -2.34 36.39 -30.09
C SER A 8 -2.36 36.45 -28.57
N GLY A 9 -3.58 36.52 -28.03
CA GLY A 9 -3.80 36.23 -26.62
C GLY A 9 -3.14 34.88 -26.35
N LYS A 10 -2.13 34.88 -25.49
CA LYS A 10 -1.72 33.66 -24.79
C LYS A 10 -3.01 33.08 -24.23
N GLN A 11 -3.47 31.98 -24.82
CA GLN A 11 -4.47 31.14 -24.20
C GLN A 11 -3.91 30.83 -22.82
N ALA A 12 -4.53 31.38 -21.78
CA ALA A 12 -4.29 30.97 -20.42
C ALA A 12 -4.58 29.47 -20.41
N GLU A 13 -3.54 28.65 -20.23
CA GLU A 13 -3.72 27.23 -19.94
C GLU A 13 -4.64 27.16 -18.72
N THR A 14 -5.90 26.80 -18.95
CA THR A 14 -6.85 26.55 -17.88
C THR A 14 -6.29 25.39 -17.10
N GLN A 15 -5.71 25.66 -15.93
CA GLN A 15 -5.27 24.63 -15.00
C GLN A 15 -6.44 23.65 -14.82
N ALA A 16 -6.28 22.43 -15.31
CA ALA A 16 -7.32 21.41 -15.21
C ALA A 16 -7.71 21.27 -13.74
N SER A 17 -9.00 21.21 -13.45
CA SER A 17 -9.46 20.99 -12.09
C SER A 17 -8.91 19.66 -11.57
N LEU A 18 -8.72 19.51 -10.25
CA LEU A 18 -8.30 18.23 -9.68
C LEU A 18 -9.25 17.09 -10.10
N GLU A 19 -10.53 17.38 -10.27
CA GLU A 19 -11.49 16.42 -10.80
C GLU A 19 -11.15 15.98 -12.22
N GLN A 20 -10.89 16.93 -13.13
CA GLN A 20 -10.48 16.61 -14.51
C GLN A 20 -9.15 15.84 -14.54
N TYR A 21 -8.21 16.19 -13.66
CA TYR A 21 -6.94 15.50 -13.54
C TYR A 21 -7.10 14.04 -13.10
N PHE A 22 -7.97 13.78 -12.12
CA PHE A 22 -8.17 12.43 -11.57
C PHE A 22 -9.20 11.58 -12.32
N GLU A 23 -10.00 12.16 -13.22
CA GLU A 23 -11.05 11.46 -13.96
C GLU A 23 -10.55 10.20 -14.71
N PRO A 24 -9.41 10.22 -15.43
CA PRO A 24 -8.91 9.02 -16.12
C PRO A 24 -8.52 7.88 -15.17
N PHE A 25 -8.16 8.19 -13.93
CA PHE A 25 -7.89 7.19 -12.90
C PHE A 25 -9.19 6.69 -12.29
N ARG A 26 -10.10 7.61 -11.99
CA ARG A 26 -11.40 7.31 -11.39
C ARG A 26 -12.20 6.32 -12.24
N GLN A 27 -12.22 6.50 -13.56
CA GLN A 27 -12.91 5.63 -14.51
C GLN A 27 -12.40 4.18 -14.53
N LYS A 28 -11.15 3.96 -14.12
CA LYS A 28 -10.48 2.65 -14.12
C LYS A 28 -10.56 1.92 -12.78
N ILE A 29 -11.28 2.48 -11.81
CA ILE A 29 -11.60 1.79 -10.56
C ILE A 29 -12.64 0.71 -10.87
N ILE A 30 -12.36 -0.53 -10.47
CA ILE A 30 -13.31 -1.63 -10.67
C ILE A 30 -14.59 -1.33 -9.90
N GLY A 31 -15.72 -1.35 -10.61
CA GLY A 31 -17.05 -1.03 -10.07
C GLY A 31 -17.34 0.47 -9.91
N TYR A 32 -16.60 1.37 -10.57
CA TYR A 32 -16.80 2.83 -10.51
C TYR A 32 -18.25 3.29 -10.79
N GLU A 33 -18.90 2.66 -11.77
CA GLU A 33 -20.30 2.91 -12.14
C GLU A 33 -21.25 1.82 -11.65
N GLN A 34 -20.81 1.00 -10.69
CA GLN A 34 -21.62 -0.11 -10.17
C GLN A 34 -22.96 0.42 -9.63
N MET A 35 -24.04 -0.18 -10.13
CA MET A 35 -25.39 0.06 -9.67
C MET A 35 -25.84 -1.07 -8.74
N PHE A 36 -26.82 -0.78 -7.88
CA PHE A 36 -27.52 -1.77 -7.09
C PHE A 36 -29.02 -1.46 -7.05
N GLU A 37 -29.84 -2.50 -6.90
CA GLU A 37 -31.29 -2.34 -6.82
C GLU A 37 -31.71 -1.81 -5.46
N THR A 38 -32.69 -0.90 -5.47
CA THR A 38 -33.30 -0.35 -4.26
C THR A 38 -34.83 -0.36 -4.41
N PRO A 39 -35.59 -0.21 -3.31
CA PRO A 39 -37.05 -0.03 -3.38
C PRO A 39 -37.50 1.16 -4.25
N PHE A 40 -36.59 2.10 -4.56
CA PHE A 40 -36.85 3.28 -5.39
C PHE A 40 -36.18 3.18 -6.77
N GLY A 41 -35.91 1.95 -7.23
CA GLY A 41 -35.23 1.63 -8.49
C GLY A 41 -33.70 1.59 -8.38
N PRO A 42 -32.99 1.40 -9.50
CA PRO A 42 -31.54 1.28 -9.52
C PRO A 42 -30.86 2.57 -9.02
N LYS A 43 -29.87 2.42 -8.14
CA LYS A 43 -29.03 3.52 -7.64
C LYS A 43 -27.55 3.20 -7.85
N ARG A 44 -26.75 4.24 -8.09
CA ARG A 44 -25.29 4.12 -8.19
C ARG A 44 -24.68 3.99 -6.80
N ILE A 45 -23.67 3.15 -6.66
CA ILE A 45 -22.89 3.06 -5.43
C ILE A 45 -22.00 4.30 -5.31
N VAL A 46 -22.20 5.07 -4.24
CA VAL A 46 -21.27 6.11 -3.81
C VAL A 46 -20.32 5.49 -2.79
N TYR A 47 -19.10 5.17 -3.22
CA TYR A 47 -18.11 4.55 -2.35
C TYR A 47 -17.27 5.61 -1.62
N ALA A 48 -17.47 5.72 -0.31
CA ALA A 48 -16.80 6.70 0.56
C ALA A 48 -15.97 6.04 1.68
N ASP A 49 -15.60 4.76 1.52
CA ASP A 49 -14.91 3.95 2.53
C ASP A 49 -13.42 3.72 2.21
N TRP A 50 -12.82 4.63 1.42
CA TRP A 50 -11.44 4.55 0.93
C TRP A 50 -10.38 4.47 2.03
N THR A 51 -10.68 4.99 3.22
CA THR A 51 -9.78 4.95 4.37
C THR A 51 -9.74 3.59 5.06
N ALA A 52 -10.82 2.80 4.93
CA ALA A 52 -10.85 1.45 5.46
C ALA A 52 -10.27 0.45 4.45
N SER A 53 -10.73 0.49 3.20
CA SER A 53 -10.20 -0.36 2.12
C SER A 53 -10.33 0.34 0.78
N GLY A 54 -9.30 0.24 -0.05
CA GLY A 54 -9.37 0.67 -1.44
C GLY A 54 -10.14 -0.33 -2.30
N ARG A 55 -10.77 0.14 -3.38
CA ARG A 55 -11.22 -0.74 -4.47
C ARG A 55 -10.06 -1.12 -5.38
N MET A 56 -10.18 -2.27 -6.02
CA MET A 56 -9.24 -2.74 -7.03
C MET A 56 -9.18 -1.77 -8.22
N TYR A 57 -8.01 -1.69 -8.83
CA TYR A 57 -7.72 -0.80 -9.96
C TYR A 57 -7.42 -1.63 -11.20
N GLU A 58 -8.26 -1.52 -12.22
CA GLU A 58 -8.24 -2.41 -13.39
C GLU A 58 -6.85 -2.54 -14.04
N PRO A 59 -6.08 -1.45 -14.28
CA PRO A 59 -4.75 -1.58 -14.86
C PRO A 59 -3.78 -2.44 -14.04
N ILE A 60 -3.86 -2.39 -12.71
CA ILE A 60 -3.01 -3.19 -11.83
C ILE A 60 -3.45 -4.65 -11.90
N GLU A 61 -4.75 -4.91 -11.78
CA GLU A 61 -5.28 -6.28 -11.85
C GLU A 61 -4.96 -6.95 -13.18
N ARG A 62 -5.06 -6.20 -14.28
CA ARG A 62 -4.73 -6.70 -15.61
C ARG A 62 -3.26 -7.08 -15.73
N ILE A 63 -2.34 -6.23 -15.26
CA ILE A 63 -0.90 -6.56 -15.24
C ILE A 63 -0.66 -7.80 -14.38
N LEU A 64 -1.31 -7.89 -13.21
CA LEU A 64 -1.16 -9.05 -12.33
C LEU A 64 -1.66 -10.34 -13.01
N SER A 65 -2.82 -10.30 -13.68
CA SER A 65 -3.43 -11.48 -14.30
C SER A 65 -2.81 -11.88 -15.64
N GLU A 66 -2.44 -10.91 -16.47
CA GLU A 66 -2.00 -11.16 -17.85
C GLU A 66 -0.48 -11.22 -17.97
N ASP A 67 0.25 -10.41 -17.18
CA ASP A 67 1.71 -10.29 -17.34
C ASP A 67 2.48 -11.01 -16.22
N VAL A 68 1.96 -11.06 -14.99
CA VAL A 68 2.66 -11.67 -13.84
C VAL A 68 2.22 -13.10 -13.60
N ALA A 69 0.91 -13.36 -13.51
CA ALA A 69 0.36 -14.66 -13.16
C ALA A 69 0.84 -15.81 -14.08
N PRO A 70 1.02 -15.64 -15.40
CA PRO A 70 1.50 -16.71 -16.27
C PRO A 70 2.93 -17.17 -15.97
N TYR A 71 3.75 -16.33 -15.33
CA TYR A 71 5.13 -16.66 -14.98
C TYR A 71 5.31 -17.12 -13.53
N VAL A 72 4.21 -17.27 -12.77
CA VAL A 72 4.28 -17.67 -11.36
C VAL A 72 5.07 -18.97 -11.23
N GLY A 73 6.14 -18.87 -10.44
CA GLY A 73 7.05 -19.95 -10.11
C GLY A 73 7.65 -19.65 -8.74
N ASN A 74 8.27 -20.66 -8.14
CA ASN A 74 8.92 -20.49 -6.85
C ASN A 74 10.05 -19.46 -6.97
N THR A 75 9.98 -18.42 -6.14
CA THR A 75 11.11 -17.49 -5.96
C THR A 75 12.26 -18.25 -5.31
N HIS A 76 13.51 -17.85 -5.57
CA HIS A 76 14.74 -18.58 -5.19
C HIS A 76 15.08 -19.78 -6.07
N THR A 77 14.41 -19.95 -7.20
CA THR A 77 14.79 -20.90 -8.26
C THR A 77 15.27 -20.13 -9.47
N GLU A 78 16.50 -20.36 -9.93
CA GLU A 78 17.04 -19.69 -11.13
C GLU A 78 17.06 -20.59 -12.37
N THR A 79 16.72 -21.87 -12.21
CA THR A 79 16.88 -22.89 -13.26
C THR A 79 15.77 -22.86 -14.32
N THR A 80 14.61 -22.25 -14.03
CA THR A 80 13.49 -22.17 -14.97
C THR A 80 13.18 -20.72 -15.33
N VAL A 81 12.55 -20.53 -16.49
CA VAL A 81 12.10 -19.20 -16.94
C VAL A 81 11.14 -18.59 -15.91
N THR A 82 10.19 -19.35 -15.38
CA THR A 82 9.23 -18.88 -14.37
C THR A 82 9.91 -18.52 -13.04
N GLY A 83 10.81 -19.37 -12.55
CA GLY A 83 11.53 -19.12 -11.29
C GLY A 83 12.45 -17.91 -11.37
N SER A 84 13.26 -17.80 -12.42
CA SER A 84 14.20 -16.68 -12.62
C SER A 84 13.47 -15.36 -12.85
N THR A 85 12.38 -15.37 -13.63
CA THR A 85 11.52 -14.20 -13.87
C THR A 85 10.90 -13.71 -12.57
N MET A 86 10.27 -14.60 -11.79
CA MET A 86 9.65 -14.21 -10.51
C MET A 86 10.65 -13.75 -9.46
N THR A 87 11.83 -14.38 -9.40
CA THR A 87 12.91 -13.94 -8.50
C THR A 87 13.38 -12.53 -8.85
N THR A 88 13.60 -12.25 -10.14
CA THR A 88 14.00 -10.92 -10.61
C THR A 88 12.91 -9.88 -10.34
N ALA A 89 11.65 -10.19 -10.65
CA ALA A 89 10.52 -9.32 -10.39
C ALA A 89 10.37 -9.00 -8.89
N TYR A 90 10.54 -10.00 -8.02
CA TYR A 90 10.53 -9.83 -6.57
C TYR A 90 11.63 -8.88 -6.08
N HIS A 91 12.87 -9.05 -6.56
CA HIS A 91 13.97 -8.14 -6.22
C HIS A 91 13.70 -6.71 -6.68
N HIS A 92 13.24 -6.53 -7.92
CA HIS A 92 12.91 -5.22 -8.45
C HIS A 92 11.77 -4.55 -7.67
N ALA A 93 10.71 -5.29 -7.31
CA ALA A 93 9.63 -4.78 -6.48
C ALA A 93 10.14 -4.27 -5.12
N LYS A 94 11.07 -5.00 -4.48
CA LYS A 94 11.69 -4.54 -3.21
C LYS A 94 12.47 -3.25 -3.37
N GLU A 95 13.21 -3.08 -4.47
CA GLU A 95 13.94 -1.84 -4.75
C GLU A 95 13.01 -0.65 -4.94
N ILE A 96 11.91 -0.86 -5.69
CA ILE A 96 10.88 0.16 -5.90
C ILE A 96 10.27 0.57 -4.56
N ILE A 97 9.86 -0.39 -3.72
CA ILE A 97 9.26 -0.11 -2.40
C ILE A 97 10.26 0.65 -1.53
N LYS A 98 11.51 0.18 -1.44
CA LYS A 98 12.57 0.86 -0.67
C LYS A 98 12.75 2.31 -1.10
N ARG A 99 12.78 2.57 -2.41
CA ARG A 99 12.89 3.94 -2.95
C ARG A 99 11.71 4.81 -2.54
N HIS A 100 10.48 4.31 -2.63
CA HIS A 100 9.28 5.06 -2.27
C HIS A 100 9.22 5.45 -0.78
N VAL A 101 9.78 4.63 0.10
CA VAL A 101 9.82 4.91 1.55
C VAL A 101 11.13 5.56 2.00
N GLY A 102 12.03 5.91 1.08
CA GLY A 102 13.32 6.54 1.40
C GLY A 102 14.32 5.62 2.12
N ALA A 103 14.17 4.29 2.01
CA ALA A 103 15.06 3.33 2.64
C ALA A 103 16.45 3.32 1.98
N SER A 104 17.49 3.30 2.82
CA SER A 104 18.88 3.17 2.43
C SER A 104 19.28 1.71 2.15
N ARG A 105 20.53 1.51 1.74
CA ARG A 105 21.12 0.16 1.58
C ARG A 105 21.26 -0.59 2.91
N ARG A 106 21.30 0.12 4.04
CA ARG A 106 21.43 -0.48 5.38
C ARG A 106 20.09 -0.93 5.96
N ASP A 107 18.99 -0.48 5.37
CA ASP A 107 17.64 -0.82 5.83
C ASP A 107 17.19 -2.16 5.26
N VAL A 108 16.43 -2.91 6.06
CA VAL A 108 15.88 -4.22 5.69
C VAL A 108 14.39 -4.08 5.42
N LEU A 109 13.94 -4.63 4.29
CA LEU A 109 12.51 -4.75 3.97
C LEU A 109 12.05 -6.17 4.31
N ILE A 110 11.13 -6.28 5.27
CA ILE A 110 10.56 -7.55 5.72
C ILE A 110 9.08 -7.59 5.36
N SER A 111 8.73 -8.41 4.38
CA SER A 111 7.33 -8.77 4.14
C SER A 111 6.86 -9.73 5.23
N SER A 112 5.72 -9.44 5.87
CA SER A 112 5.22 -10.30 6.94
C SER A 112 3.72 -10.17 7.12
N ASN A 113 3.04 -11.32 7.24
CA ASN A 113 1.62 -11.42 7.54
C ASN A 113 0.74 -10.60 6.58
N SER A 114 -0.53 -10.43 6.93
CA SER A 114 -1.44 -9.52 6.26
C SER A 114 -1.74 -8.34 7.18
N GLY A 115 -1.54 -7.13 6.67
CA GLY A 115 -1.86 -5.87 7.37
C GLY A 115 -0.87 -5.44 8.47
N MET A 116 -1.10 -4.23 8.99
CA MET A 116 -0.20 -3.57 9.93
C MET A 116 -0.10 -4.28 11.29
N THR A 117 -1.19 -4.87 11.78
CA THR A 117 -1.22 -5.62 13.05
C THR A 117 -0.15 -6.70 13.09
N GLY A 118 -0.03 -7.48 12.01
CA GLY A 118 0.91 -8.60 11.94
C GLY A 118 2.37 -8.14 11.91
N VAL A 119 2.65 -7.00 11.28
CA VAL A 119 4.00 -6.44 11.18
C VAL A 119 4.44 -5.81 12.51
N VAL A 120 3.58 -5.03 13.18
CA VAL A 120 3.89 -4.43 14.51
C VAL A 120 4.23 -5.52 15.53
N ASN A 121 3.40 -6.57 15.59
CA ASN A 121 3.64 -7.69 16.49
C ASN A 121 4.93 -8.47 16.14
N LYS A 122 5.32 -8.57 14.87
CA LYS A 122 6.60 -9.18 14.49
C LYS A 122 7.77 -8.27 14.87
N PHE A 123 7.62 -6.97 14.68
CA PHE A 123 8.64 -5.99 15.05
C PHE A 123 8.93 -6.02 16.55
N GLN A 124 7.90 -6.02 17.39
CA GLN A 124 8.05 -6.17 18.85
C GLN A 124 8.82 -7.45 19.24
N ARG A 125 8.56 -8.56 18.55
CA ARG A 125 9.27 -9.83 18.79
C ARG A 125 10.74 -9.76 18.34
N ILE A 126 11.03 -9.12 17.21
CA ILE A 126 12.41 -8.90 16.74
C ILE A 126 13.20 -8.07 17.76
N LEU A 127 12.57 -7.07 18.36
CA LEU A 127 13.17 -6.26 19.42
C LEU A 127 13.29 -7.00 20.77
N GLY A 128 12.75 -8.21 20.90
CA GLY A 128 12.74 -8.96 22.17
C GLY A 128 11.74 -8.44 23.21
N LEU A 129 10.81 -7.56 22.80
CA LEU A 129 9.85 -6.90 23.70
C LEU A 129 8.56 -7.71 23.95
N LYS A 130 8.40 -8.85 23.27
CA LYS A 130 7.27 -9.76 23.47
C LYS A 130 7.74 -11.13 23.91
N VAL A 131 7.39 -11.49 25.14
CA VAL A 131 7.60 -12.81 25.75
C VAL A 131 6.28 -13.57 25.69
N HIS A 132 6.34 -14.88 25.44
CA HIS A 132 5.17 -15.73 25.52
C HIS A 132 4.67 -15.78 26.98
N GLU A 133 3.35 -15.64 27.20
CA GLU A 133 2.70 -15.58 28.52
C GLU A 133 3.20 -16.63 29.53
N LYS A 134 3.40 -17.88 29.09
CA LYS A 134 3.96 -18.99 29.89
C LYS A 134 5.33 -18.69 30.53
N TYR A 135 6.09 -17.77 29.97
CA TYR A 135 7.44 -17.44 30.41
C TYR A 135 7.55 -16.06 31.05
N THR A 136 6.46 -15.29 31.14
CA THR A 136 6.49 -13.92 31.69
C THR A 136 7.09 -13.90 33.10
N ASP A 137 6.65 -14.79 33.98
CA ASP A 137 7.15 -14.87 35.37
C ASP A 137 8.63 -15.32 35.47
N LYS A 138 9.18 -15.87 34.39
CA LYS A 138 10.57 -16.35 34.33
C LYS A 138 11.53 -15.28 33.80
N VAL A 139 11.01 -14.20 33.21
CA VAL A 139 11.80 -13.10 32.66
C VAL A 139 11.76 -11.93 33.64
N ILE A 140 12.71 -11.91 34.56
CA ILE A 140 12.86 -10.85 35.56
C ILE A 140 13.93 -9.88 35.07
N LEU A 141 13.51 -8.68 34.65
CA LEU A 141 14.41 -7.61 34.22
C LEU A 141 14.63 -6.60 35.36
N PRO A 142 15.88 -6.14 35.57
CA PRO A 142 16.19 -4.95 36.36
C PRO A 142 15.37 -3.75 35.90
N VAL A 143 15.07 -2.80 36.79
CA VAL A 143 14.18 -1.66 36.48
C VAL A 143 14.76 -0.80 35.35
N GLU A 144 16.07 -0.63 35.34
CA GLU A 144 16.87 0.10 34.37
C GLU A 144 16.87 -0.54 32.96
N GLU A 145 16.56 -1.83 32.86
CA GLU A 145 16.45 -2.54 31.58
C GLU A 145 15.00 -2.60 31.05
N ARG A 146 14.02 -2.10 31.83
CA ARG A 146 12.63 -2.12 31.41
C ARG A 146 12.37 -1.06 30.34
N PRO A 147 11.90 -1.45 29.15
CA PRO A 147 11.58 -0.51 28.10
C PRO A 147 10.38 0.34 28.48
N VAL A 148 10.46 1.65 28.21
CA VAL A 148 9.30 2.56 28.29
C VAL A 148 8.78 2.80 26.88
N VAL A 149 7.50 2.50 26.67
CA VAL A 149 6.84 2.69 25.37
C VAL A 149 5.90 3.88 25.46
N PHE A 150 6.13 4.89 24.64
CA PHE A 150 5.27 6.07 24.53
C PHE A 150 4.24 5.85 23.42
N VAL A 151 2.96 6.03 23.76
CA VAL A 151 1.84 5.94 22.82
C VAL A 151 0.97 7.18 22.96
N THR A 152 0.29 7.57 21.88
CA THR A 152 -0.66 8.69 21.93
C THR A 152 -2.05 8.21 22.35
N HIS A 153 -2.97 9.15 22.60
CA HIS A 153 -4.36 8.81 22.94
C HIS A 153 -5.22 8.44 21.71
N MET A 154 -4.72 8.65 20.49
CA MET A 154 -5.42 8.40 19.22
C MET A 154 -4.76 7.28 18.40
N GLU A 155 -4.17 6.29 19.08
CA GLU A 155 -3.56 5.15 18.41
C GLU A 155 -4.61 4.22 17.81
N HIS A 156 -4.32 3.70 16.61
CA HIS A 156 -5.11 2.58 16.08
C HIS A 156 -4.93 1.35 16.98
N HIS A 157 -5.99 0.57 17.17
CA HIS A 157 -5.98 -0.60 18.05
C HIS A 157 -4.87 -1.60 17.70
N SER A 158 -4.58 -1.81 16.41
CA SER A 158 -3.46 -2.67 15.96
C SER A 158 -2.10 -2.30 16.57
N ASN A 159 -1.89 -1.03 16.92
CA ASN A 159 -0.71 -0.58 17.65
C ASN A 159 -0.99 -0.64 19.17
N GLN A 160 -2.04 0.01 19.65
CA GLN A 160 -2.30 0.16 21.09
C GLN A 160 -2.43 -1.18 21.84
N THR A 161 -3.29 -2.09 21.37
CA THR A 161 -3.59 -3.33 22.10
C THR A 161 -2.42 -4.29 22.12
N SER A 162 -1.48 -4.13 21.19
CA SER A 162 -0.27 -4.96 21.17
C SER A 162 0.67 -4.66 22.34
N TRP A 163 0.53 -3.51 23.01
CA TRP A 163 1.35 -3.13 24.16
C TRP A 163 0.71 -3.45 25.52
N LEU A 164 -0.59 -3.74 25.54
CA LEU A 164 -1.32 -4.20 26.72
C LEU A 164 -1.12 -5.72 26.94
#